data_AF-A0A2T7BA46-F1
#
_entry.id   AF-A0A2T7BA46-F1
#
_cell.length_a   1.000
_cell.length_b   1.000
_cell.length_c   1.000
_cell.angle_alpha   90.00
_cell.angle_beta   90.00
_cell.angle_gamma   90.00
#
_symmetry.space_group_name_H-M   'P 1'
#
loop_
_entity.id
_entity.type
_entity.pdbx_description
1 polymer ?
#
loop_
_entity_poly.entity_id
_entity_poly.type
_entity_poly.pdbx_seq_one_letter_code
_entity_poly.pdbx_strand_id
1 'polypeptide(L)'
;MKKVQFFVYMAFGLVMAFIFYDYFRTFSELGMSFLTVLLALVTLAFWSMVIVISLWWSVIAIPSIKDNYPVLTQKLPKFFNNYLLPIILVFLLLIAGQANVYMMNVQGNNLGFMKEDQFSKAKEKGIFDRDKWMLFRSKEEEEQKLADEQAVAAALEQKNRAYIESKINSLDKGSGKYLVAENVYKQHGVWVDDYIAVQKKSCSREFNRLLAANAASEQVIEYWNETSDALRQSGTSPSAGGRSPTTDPDIQRTSNDIRFARSQLENCGIAHLNEIEHRVTVQTDN
;
A
#
# COMPACT_ATOMS: atom_id res chain seq x y z
N MET A 1 -16.64 -1.29 44.19
CA MET A 1 -17.40 -2.03 43.14
C MET A 1 -18.67 -1.32 42.67
N LYS A 2 -19.61 -0.93 43.53
CA LYS A 2 -20.92 -0.36 43.10
C LYS A 2 -20.85 0.95 42.28
N LYS A 3 -19.91 1.86 42.62
CA LYS A 3 -19.69 3.10 41.84
C LYS A 3 -19.22 2.82 40.40
N VAL A 4 -18.32 1.85 40.22
CA VAL A 4 -17.82 1.46 38.89
C VAL A 4 -18.95 0.85 38.06
N GLN A 5 -19.79 0.00 38.67
CA GLN A 5 -20.96 -0.58 38.00
C GLN A 5 -21.92 0.49 37.49
N PHE A 6 -22.23 1.50 38.31
CA PHE A 6 -23.05 2.64 37.88
C PHE A 6 -22.49 3.27 36.59
N PHE A 7 -21.21 3.65 36.58
CA PHE A 7 -20.60 4.30 35.42
C PHE A 7 -20.55 3.40 34.19
N VAL A 8 -20.23 2.11 34.35
CA VAL A 8 -20.16 1.17 33.23
C VAL A 8 -21.53 0.99 32.56
N TYR A 9 -22.58 0.70 33.33
CA TYR A 9 -23.92 0.49 32.77
C TYR A 9 -24.57 1.80 32.30
N MET A 10 -24.26 2.94 32.93
CA MET A 10 -24.73 4.24 32.46
C MET A 10 -24.11 4.59 31.11
N ALA A 11 -22.78 4.52 31.01
CA ALA A 11 -22.05 4.81 29.78
C ALA A 11 -22.47 3.86 28.66
N PHE A 12 -22.57 2.56 28.95
CA PHE A 12 -23.03 1.57 27.97
C PHE A 12 -24.47 1.85 27.49
N GLY A 13 -25.39 2.15 28.40
CA GLY A 13 -26.77 2.50 28.06
C GLY A 13 -26.87 3.75 27.19
N LEU A 14 -26.07 4.78 27.48
CA LEU A 14 -26.00 6.01 26.69
C LEU A 14 -25.44 5.77 25.29
N VAL A 15 -24.34 5.01 25.17
CA VAL A 15 -23.76 4.64 23.87
C VAL A 15 -24.78 3.87 23.03
N MET A 16 -25.47 2.90 23.63
CA MET A 16 -26.53 2.15 22.95
C MET A 16 -27.69 3.05 22.52
N ALA A 17 -28.05 4.07 23.31
CA ALA A 17 -29.09 5.04 22.93
C ALA A 17 -28.69 5.88 21.71
N PHE A 18 -27.42 6.27 21.58
CA PHE A 18 -26.93 6.95 20.37
C PHE A 18 -26.99 6.04 19.14
N ILE A 19 -26.55 4.78 19.27
CA ILE A 19 -26.64 3.78 18.18
C ILE A 19 -28.09 3.56 17.78
N PHE A 20 -28.99 3.41 18.76
CA PHE A 20 -30.42 3.24 18.53
C PHE A 20 -31.04 4.42 17.78
N TYR A 21 -30.67 5.66 18.15
CA TYR A 21 -31.15 6.85 17.48
C TYR A 21 -30.68 6.95 16.02
N ASP A 22 -29.38 6.73 15.77
CA ASP A 22 -28.83 6.81 14.42
C ASP A 22 -29.44 5.73 13.51
N TYR A 23 -29.76 4.55 14.07
CA TYR A 23 -30.37 3.45 13.34
C TYR A 23 -31.74 3.77 12.72
N PHE A 24 -32.48 4.76 13.22
CA PHE A 24 -33.76 5.17 12.62
C PHE A 24 -33.60 5.64 11.17
N ARG A 25 -32.42 6.14 10.79
CA ARG A 25 -32.13 6.51 9.40
C ARG A 25 -32.30 5.34 8.44
N THR A 26 -32.08 4.11 8.91
CA THR A 26 -32.24 2.87 8.12
C THR A 26 -33.62 2.75 7.49
N PHE A 27 -34.69 3.24 8.14
CA PHE A 27 -36.04 3.16 7.58
C PHE A 27 -36.25 4.00 6.33
N SER A 28 -35.42 5.03 6.12
CA SER A 28 -35.49 5.90 4.95
C SER A 28 -34.54 5.49 3.81
N GLU A 29 -33.80 4.40 3.98
CA GLU A 29 -32.82 3.94 3.01
C GLU A 29 -33.44 3.20 1.83
N LEU A 30 -32.69 3.18 0.73
CA LEU A 30 -33.03 2.40 -0.46
C LEU A 30 -32.94 0.89 -0.17
N GLY A 31 -33.74 0.11 -0.89
CA GLY A 31 -33.75 -1.36 -0.75
C GLY A 31 -34.59 -1.89 0.42
N MET A 32 -35.22 -0.99 1.18
CA MET A 32 -36.12 -1.37 2.28
C MET A 32 -37.43 -1.95 1.73
N SER A 33 -37.67 -3.23 2.01
CA SER A 33 -38.94 -3.92 1.82
C SER A 33 -39.66 -4.15 3.15
N PHE A 34 -40.93 -4.60 3.10
CA PHE A 34 -41.70 -4.92 4.31
C PHE A 34 -40.95 -5.86 5.27
N LEU A 35 -40.27 -6.89 4.74
CA LEU A 35 -39.49 -7.82 5.55
C LEU A 35 -38.30 -7.13 6.24
N THR A 36 -37.59 -6.26 5.54
CA THR A 36 -36.46 -5.52 6.13
C THR A 36 -36.93 -4.55 7.21
N VAL A 37 -38.09 -3.89 7.03
CA VAL A 37 -38.70 -3.02 8.04
C VAL A 37 -39.06 -3.83 9.29
N LEU A 38 -39.65 -5.02 9.12
CA LEU A 38 -39.96 -5.91 10.25
C LEU A 38 -38.70 -6.30 11.03
N LEU A 39 -37.62 -6.68 10.34
CA LEU A 39 -36.35 -7.05 10.97
C LEU A 39 -35.67 -5.85 11.65
N ALA A 40 -35.77 -4.65 11.08
CA ALA A 40 -35.30 -3.41 11.70
C ALA A 40 -36.05 -3.13 13.01
N LEU A 41 -37.38 -3.32 13.03
CA LEU A 41 -38.19 -3.18 14.24
C LEU A 41 -37.83 -4.22 15.31
N VAL A 42 -37.57 -5.47 14.92
CA VAL A 42 -37.07 -6.51 15.84
C VAL A 42 -35.73 -6.11 16.44
N THR A 43 -34.79 -5.64 15.61
CA THR A 43 -33.47 -5.16 16.06
C THR A 43 -33.60 -4.02 17.07
N LEU A 44 -34.43 -3.01 16.76
CA LEU A 44 -34.71 -1.90 17.65
C LEU A 44 -35.38 -2.34 18.95
N ALA A 45 -36.31 -3.30 18.92
CA ALA A 45 -36.93 -3.83 20.12
C ALA A 45 -35.88 -4.41 21.07
N PHE A 46 -34.97 -5.25 20.58
CA PHE A 46 -33.91 -5.84 21.40
C PHE A 46 -32.89 -4.80 21.90
N TRP A 47 -32.49 -3.84 21.07
CA TRP A 47 -31.62 -2.75 21.52
C TRP A 47 -32.30 -1.84 22.55
N SER A 48 -33.60 -1.58 22.42
CA SER A 48 -34.35 -0.82 23.41
C SER A 48 -34.40 -1.53 24.76
N MET A 49 -34.57 -2.86 24.77
CA MET A 49 -34.48 -3.67 25.99
C MET A 49 -33.10 -3.57 26.62
N VAL A 50 -32.02 -3.65 25.83
CA VAL A 50 -30.64 -3.48 26.31
C VAL A 50 -30.44 -2.11 26.97
N ILE A 51 -30.92 -1.04 26.34
CA ILE A 51 -30.84 0.33 26.89
C ILE A 51 -31.58 0.41 28.22
N VAL A 52 -32.84 -0.03 28.26
CA VAL A 52 -33.68 0.02 29.46
C VAL A 52 -33.05 -0.78 30.59
N ILE A 53 -32.63 -2.02 30.33
CA ILE A 53 -31.99 -2.88 31.33
C ILE A 53 -30.71 -2.25 31.85
N SER A 54 -29.86 -1.70 30.98
CA SER A 54 -28.59 -1.09 31.37
C SER A 54 -28.78 0.16 32.21
N LEU A 55 -29.65 1.09 31.78
CA LEU A 55 -29.93 2.32 32.52
C LEU A 55 -30.61 2.01 33.86
N TRP A 56 -31.58 1.10 33.87
CA TRP A 56 -32.26 0.66 35.08
C TRP A 56 -31.29 0.03 36.09
N TRP A 57 -30.38 -0.83 35.61
CA TRP A 57 -29.38 -1.47 36.46
C TRP A 57 -28.35 -0.47 37.00
N SER A 58 -27.98 0.53 36.20
CA SER A 58 -27.13 1.63 36.65
C SER A 58 -27.78 2.37 37.83
N VAL A 59 -29.05 2.76 37.71
CA VAL A 59 -29.78 3.48 38.77
C VAL A 59 -29.84 2.68 40.07
N ILE A 60 -30.08 1.36 40.00
CA ILE A 60 -30.10 0.47 41.20
C ILE A 60 -28.72 0.34 41.86
N ALA A 61 -27.63 0.53 41.12
CA ALA A 61 -26.28 0.46 41.67
C ALA A 61 -25.96 1.64 42.63
N ILE A 62 -26.79 2.71 42.62
CA ILE A 62 -26.65 3.86 43.52
C ILE A 62 -27.12 3.47 44.94
N PRO A 63 -26.25 3.53 45.97
CA PRO A 63 -26.60 3.13 47.33
C PRO A 63 -27.81 3.86 47.91
N SER A 64 -27.90 5.19 47.73
CA SER A 64 -29.01 5.99 48.24
C SER A 64 -30.37 5.61 47.65
N ILE A 65 -30.42 5.18 46.38
CA ILE A 65 -31.66 4.71 45.75
C ILE A 65 -32.07 3.36 46.33
N LYS A 66 -31.10 2.47 46.58
CA LYS A 66 -31.38 1.19 47.21
C LYS A 66 -31.93 1.35 48.64
N ASP A 67 -31.40 2.31 49.38
CA ASP A 67 -31.78 2.55 50.78
C ASP A 67 -33.12 3.30 50.89
N ASN A 68 -33.37 4.27 50.00
CA ASN A 68 -34.60 5.08 50.02
C ASN A 68 -35.78 4.43 49.27
N TYR A 69 -35.51 3.53 48.31
CA TYR A 69 -36.53 2.88 47.47
C TYR A 69 -36.35 1.36 47.40
N PRO A 70 -36.45 0.64 48.53
CA PRO A 70 -36.20 -0.80 48.59
C PRO A 70 -37.13 -1.62 47.69
N VAL A 71 -38.34 -1.13 47.41
CA VAL A 71 -39.35 -1.76 46.53
C VAL A 71 -38.82 -1.97 45.10
N LEU A 72 -37.97 -1.06 44.60
CA LEU A 72 -37.34 -1.17 43.27
C LEU A 72 -36.33 -2.32 43.19
N THR A 73 -35.81 -2.76 44.34
CA THR A 73 -34.79 -3.82 44.42
C THR A 73 -35.36 -5.17 44.86
N GLN A 74 -36.46 -5.19 45.62
CA GLN A 74 -37.09 -6.41 46.13
C GLN A 74 -37.87 -7.21 45.09
N LYS A 75 -38.42 -6.55 44.06
CA LYS A 75 -39.22 -7.19 43.00
C LYS A 75 -38.38 -7.77 41.87
N LEU A 76 -37.05 -7.67 41.93
CA LEU A 76 -36.18 -8.22 40.90
C LEU A 76 -36.12 -9.74 41.02
N PRO A 77 -36.38 -10.48 39.92
CA PRO A 77 -36.19 -11.92 39.90
C PRO A 77 -34.74 -12.27 40.30
N LYS A 78 -34.56 -13.36 41.06
CA LYS A 78 -33.22 -13.79 41.55
C LYS A 78 -32.18 -13.99 40.42
N PHE A 79 -32.62 -14.15 39.19
CA PHE A 79 -31.80 -14.29 37.99
C PHE A 79 -31.11 -12.98 37.57
N PHE A 80 -31.64 -11.81 37.95
CA PHE A 80 -31.00 -10.52 37.71
C PHE A 80 -29.95 -10.25 38.79
N ASN A 81 -28.73 -10.69 38.53
CA ASN A 81 -27.58 -10.44 39.38
C ASN A 81 -26.39 -9.93 38.54
N ASN A 82 -25.35 -9.42 39.21
CA ASN A 82 -24.17 -8.83 38.55
C ASN A 82 -23.38 -9.81 37.66
N TYR A 83 -23.64 -11.11 37.74
CA TYR A 83 -22.97 -12.14 36.93
C TYR A 83 -23.78 -12.55 35.69
N LEU A 84 -25.09 -12.75 35.85
CA LEU A 84 -26.00 -13.15 34.77
C LEU A 84 -26.43 -11.97 33.89
N LEU A 85 -26.47 -10.75 34.43
CA LEU A 85 -26.90 -9.58 33.67
C LEU A 85 -26.03 -9.31 32.44
N PRO A 86 -24.67 -9.27 32.52
CA PRO A 86 -23.84 -9.15 31.33
C PRO A 86 -24.12 -10.23 30.29
N ILE A 87 -24.36 -11.48 30.73
CA ILE A 87 -24.67 -12.60 29.84
C ILE A 87 -25.98 -12.36 29.09
N ILE A 88 -27.04 -11.93 29.80
CA ILE A 88 -28.33 -11.57 29.20
C ILE A 88 -28.15 -10.44 28.17
N LEU A 89 -27.41 -9.39 28.51
CA LEU A 89 -27.16 -8.27 27.59
C LEU A 89 -26.45 -8.75 26.32
N VAL A 90 -25.45 -9.62 26.44
CA VAL A 90 -24.74 -10.21 25.29
C VAL A 90 -25.71 -11.02 24.42
N PHE A 91 -26.55 -11.87 25.02
CA PHE A 91 -27.54 -12.64 24.24
C PHE A 91 -28.52 -11.75 23.48
N LEU A 92 -29.03 -10.68 24.11
CA LEU A 92 -29.92 -9.72 23.44
C LEU A 92 -29.22 -9.04 22.25
N LEU A 93 -27.94 -8.64 22.43
CA LEU A 93 -27.14 -8.04 21.36
C LEU A 93 -26.86 -9.03 20.23
N LEU A 94 -26.60 -10.30 20.54
CA LEU A 94 -26.40 -11.33 19.52
C LEU A 94 -27.66 -11.55 18.68
N ILE A 95 -28.84 -11.63 19.31
CA ILE A 95 -30.12 -11.77 18.60
C ILE A 95 -30.36 -10.56 17.70
N ALA A 96 -30.19 -9.35 18.24
CA ALA A 96 -30.33 -8.11 17.47
C ALA A 96 -29.32 -8.04 16.30
N GLY A 97 -28.08 -8.44 16.55
CA GLY A 97 -27.02 -8.46 15.54
C GLY A 97 -27.34 -9.42 14.40
N GLN A 98 -27.82 -10.63 14.71
CA GLN A 98 -28.23 -11.60 13.68
C GLN A 98 -29.42 -11.09 12.85
N ALA A 99 -30.43 -10.49 13.50
CA ALA A 99 -31.56 -9.88 12.80
C ALA A 99 -31.10 -8.75 11.86
N ASN A 100 -30.19 -7.90 12.32
CA ASN A 100 -29.62 -6.81 11.53
C ASN A 100 -28.78 -7.32 10.34
N VAL A 101 -27.96 -8.34 10.53
CA VAL A 101 -27.18 -8.97 9.44
C VAL A 101 -28.10 -9.59 8.40
N TYR A 102 -29.14 -10.30 8.83
CA TYR A 102 -30.12 -10.87 7.91
C TYR A 102 -30.88 -9.78 7.14
N MET A 103 -31.30 -8.71 7.83
CA MET A 103 -31.91 -7.53 7.21
C MET A 103 -30.99 -6.92 6.14
N MET A 104 -29.72 -6.70 6.47
CA MET A 104 -28.72 -6.15 5.56
C MET A 104 -28.55 -7.01 4.29
N ASN A 105 -28.57 -8.34 4.43
CA ASN A 105 -28.50 -9.25 3.29
C ASN A 105 -29.75 -9.16 2.41
N VAL A 106 -30.95 -9.09 3.00
CA VAL A 106 -32.20 -8.93 2.26
C VAL A 106 -32.25 -7.55 1.56
N GLN A 107 -31.82 -6.49 2.24
CA GLN A 107 -31.73 -5.14 1.67
C GLN A 107 -30.76 -5.11 0.47
N GLY A 108 -29.57 -5.69 0.62
CA GLY A 108 -28.60 -5.81 -0.49
C GLY A 108 -29.16 -6.60 -1.66
N ASN A 109 -29.79 -7.75 -1.41
CA ASN A 109 -30.43 -8.55 -2.46
C ASN A 109 -31.54 -7.77 -3.19
N ASN A 110 -32.35 -6.98 -2.49
CA ASN A 110 -33.38 -6.12 -3.11
C ASN A 110 -32.77 -5.05 -4.02
N LEU A 111 -31.53 -4.64 -3.75
CA LEU A 111 -30.76 -3.68 -4.56
C LEU A 111 -29.89 -4.37 -5.62
N GLY A 112 -30.04 -5.70 -5.78
CA GLY A 112 -29.30 -6.49 -6.78
C GLY A 112 -27.87 -6.87 -6.38
N PHE A 113 -27.42 -6.55 -5.16
CA PHE A 113 -26.13 -7.01 -4.64
C PHE A 113 -26.15 -8.52 -4.41
N MET A 114 -25.07 -9.18 -4.78
CA MET A 114 -24.81 -10.57 -4.43
C MET A 114 -24.13 -10.66 -3.06
N LYS A 115 -24.07 -11.86 -2.47
CA LYS A 115 -23.44 -12.06 -1.14
C LYS A 115 -21.97 -11.67 -1.12
N GLU A 116 -21.29 -11.87 -2.24
CA GLU A 116 -19.87 -11.61 -2.43
C GLU A 116 -19.58 -10.11 -2.61
N ASP A 117 -20.62 -9.31 -2.92
CA ASP A 117 -20.49 -7.89 -3.19
C ASP A 117 -20.35 -7.06 -1.90
N GLN A 118 -20.43 -7.65 -0.71
CA GLN A 118 -20.18 -6.93 0.56
C GLN A 118 -21.02 -5.66 0.74
N PHE A 119 -22.34 -5.75 0.50
CA PHE A 119 -23.27 -4.61 0.59
C PHE A 119 -23.14 -3.79 1.89
N SER A 120 -22.80 -4.41 3.02
CA SER A 120 -22.56 -3.68 4.27
C SER A 120 -21.47 -2.61 4.17
N LYS A 121 -20.38 -2.90 3.44
CA LYS A 121 -19.30 -1.93 3.18
C LYS A 121 -19.74 -0.87 2.18
N ALA A 122 -20.49 -1.27 1.15
CA ALA A 122 -21.06 -0.33 0.18
C ALA A 122 -21.97 0.69 0.89
N LYS A 123 -22.84 0.22 1.79
CA LYS A 123 -23.71 1.05 2.63
C LYS A 123 -22.93 2.00 3.53
N GLU A 124 -21.85 1.55 4.16
CA GLU A 124 -21.00 2.40 5.01
C GLU A 124 -20.39 3.58 4.21
N LYS A 125 -20.13 3.37 2.91
CA LYS A 125 -19.69 4.42 1.98
C LYS A 125 -20.85 5.21 1.32
N GLY A 126 -22.10 4.92 1.68
CA GLY A 126 -23.30 5.55 1.12
C GLY A 126 -23.63 5.12 -0.31
N ILE A 127 -23.11 3.98 -0.78
CA ILE A 127 -23.30 3.45 -2.13
C ILE A 127 -24.38 2.35 -2.10
N PHE A 128 -25.54 2.65 -2.68
CA PHE A 128 -26.69 1.71 -2.78
C PHE A 128 -26.88 1.13 -4.17
N ASP A 129 -26.02 1.50 -5.12
CA ASP A 129 -26.03 1.01 -6.49
C ASP A 129 -24.87 0.04 -6.70
N ARG A 130 -25.18 -1.17 -7.19
CA ARG A 130 -24.19 -2.24 -7.34
C ARG A 130 -23.09 -1.87 -8.33
N ASP A 131 -23.43 -1.30 -9.47
CA ASP A 131 -22.46 -1.00 -10.52
C ASP A 131 -21.49 0.10 -10.07
N LYS A 132 -22.01 1.11 -9.36
CA LYS A 132 -21.18 2.13 -8.70
C LYS A 132 -20.25 1.52 -7.66
N TRP A 133 -20.72 0.54 -6.89
CA TRP A 133 -19.90 -0.15 -5.90
C TRP A 133 -18.79 -0.99 -6.54
N MET A 134 -19.09 -1.71 -7.62
CA MET A 134 -18.09 -2.48 -8.36
C MET A 134 -17.00 -1.57 -8.93
N LEU A 135 -17.37 -0.42 -9.49
CA LEU A 135 -16.42 0.57 -10.01
C LEU A 135 -15.59 1.21 -8.88
N PHE A 136 -16.20 1.46 -7.71
CA PHE A 136 -15.48 1.98 -6.55
C PHE A 136 -14.41 0.99 -6.08
N ARG A 137 -14.78 -0.29 -5.91
CA ARG A 137 -13.84 -1.33 -5.50
C ARG A 137 -12.70 -1.53 -6.49
N SER A 138 -12.99 -1.54 -7.80
CA SER A 138 -11.94 -1.73 -8.80
C SER A 138 -10.89 -0.62 -8.74
N LYS A 139 -11.33 0.62 -8.54
CA LYS A 139 -10.41 1.77 -8.36
C LYS A 139 -9.61 1.67 -7.07
N GLU A 140 -10.25 1.32 -5.96
CA GLU A 140 -9.56 1.16 -4.67
C GLU A 140 -8.52 0.03 -4.73
N GLU A 141 -8.82 -1.09 -5.40
CA GLU A 141 -7.87 -2.18 -5.63
C GLU A 141 -6.71 -1.79 -6.55
N GLU A 142 -6.96 -0.98 -7.59
CA GLU A 142 -5.91 -0.44 -8.46
C GLU A 142 -4.99 0.53 -7.72
N GLU A 143 -5.56 1.46 -6.95
CA GLU A 143 -4.81 2.40 -6.12
C GLU A 143 -3.98 1.67 -5.06
N GLN A 144 -4.55 0.63 -4.44
CA GLN A 144 -3.84 -0.18 -3.46
C GLN A 144 -2.71 -0.98 -4.10
N LYS A 145 -2.92 -1.59 -5.28
CA LYS A 145 -1.83 -2.27 -6.02
C LYS A 145 -0.71 -1.30 -6.39
N LEU A 146 -1.04 -0.10 -6.84
CA LEU A 146 -0.04 0.92 -7.16
C LEU A 146 0.74 1.33 -5.91
N ALA A 147 0.06 1.52 -4.78
CA ALA A 147 0.69 1.85 -3.50
C ALA A 147 1.59 0.71 -3.01
N ASP A 148 1.16 -0.54 -3.13
CA ASP A 148 1.93 -1.72 -2.76
C ASP A 148 3.17 -1.88 -3.67
N GLU A 149 3.03 -1.66 -4.99
CA GLU A 149 4.16 -1.65 -5.93
C GLU A 149 5.17 -0.55 -5.58
N GLN A 150 4.70 0.66 -5.26
CA GLN A 150 5.55 1.76 -4.81
C GLN A 150 6.24 1.44 -3.48
N ALA A 151 5.54 0.83 -2.52
CA ALA A 151 6.10 0.44 -1.23
C ALA A 151 7.17 -0.66 -1.40
N VAL A 152 6.94 -1.64 -2.28
CA VAL A 152 7.92 -2.69 -2.60
C VAL A 152 9.14 -2.09 -3.31
N ALA A 153 8.94 -1.17 -4.26
CA ALA A 153 10.02 -0.48 -4.93
C ALA A 153 10.87 0.35 -3.96
N ALA A 154 10.23 1.12 -3.07
CA ALA A 154 10.90 1.92 -2.05
C ALA A 154 11.68 1.05 -1.04
N ALA A 155 11.08 -0.07 -0.59
CA ALA A 155 11.75 -1.01 0.30
C ALA A 155 12.97 -1.68 -0.37
N LEU A 156 12.86 -2.01 -1.65
CA LEU A 156 13.98 -2.55 -2.43
C LEU A 156 15.09 -1.51 -2.58
N GLU A 157 14.75 -0.26 -2.90
CA GLU A 157 15.71 0.84 -3.01
C GLU A 157 16.43 1.08 -1.68
N GLN A 158 15.71 1.12 -0.56
CA GLN A 158 16.30 1.28 0.77
C GLN A 158 17.24 0.14 1.13
N LYS A 159 16.86 -1.11 0.81
CA LYS A 159 17.72 -2.28 1.03
C LYS A 159 19.01 -2.21 0.22
N ASN A 160 18.92 -1.77 -1.04
CA ASN A 160 20.08 -1.62 -1.90
C ASN A 160 21.01 -0.50 -1.40
N ARG A 161 20.47 0.65 -1.01
CA ARG A 161 21.24 1.74 -0.39
C ARG A 161 21.97 1.27 0.86
N ALA A 162 21.29 0.56 1.76
CA ALA A 162 21.91 0.04 2.97
C ALA A 162 23.03 -0.99 2.69
N TYR A 163 22.85 -1.84 1.67
CA TYR A 163 23.89 -2.78 1.24
C TYR A 163 25.13 -2.05 0.72
N ILE A 164 24.95 -1.06 -0.16
CA ILE A 164 26.04 -0.24 -0.70
C ILE A 164 26.77 0.49 0.44
N GLU A 165 26.04 1.15 1.34
CA GLU A 165 26.63 1.85 2.49
C GLU A 165 27.44 0.91 3.39
N SER A 166 26.95 -0.32 3.62
CA SER A 166 27.68 -1.33 4.39
C SER A 166 29.02 -1.71 3.73
N LYS A 167 29.04 -1.84 2.39
CA LYS A 167 30.25 -2.15 1.63
C LYS A 167 31.23 -0.99 1.65
N ILE A 168 30.76 0.25 1.48
CA ILE A 168 31.58 1.47 1.60
C ILE A 168 32.24 1.54 2.97
N ASN A 169 31.47 1.34 4.04
CA ASN A 169 31.96 1.39 5.41
C ASN A 169 32.99 0.28 5.73
N SER A 170 32.96 -0.83 4.99
CA SER A 170 33.94 -1.92 5.13
C SER A 170 35.29 -1.66 4.44
N LEU A 171 35.39 -0.60 3.62
CA LEU A 171 36.65 -0.23 2.97
C LEU A 171 37.60 0.46 3.96
N ASP A 172 38.82 -0.04 4.07
CA ASP A 172 39.87 0.54 4.93
C ASP A 172 40.27 1.94 4.43
N LYS A 173 39.91 2.98 5.21
CA LYS A 173 40.17 4.41 4.99
C LYS A 173 41.66 4.83 5.04
N GLY A 174 42.57 3.93 5.45
CA GLY A 174 44.02 4.17 5.45
C GLY A 174 44.77 3.72 4.19
N SER A 175 44.14 2.95 3.30
CA SER A 175 44.80 2.26 2.19
C SER A 175 45.05 3.12 0.93
N GLY A 176 44.49 4.32 0.85
CA GLY A 176 44.66 5.23 -0.30
C GLY A 176 44.00 4.73 -1.60
N LYS A 177 43.13 3.72 -1.52
CA LYS A 177 42.35 3.15 -2.62
C LYS A 177 40.86 3.41 -2.37
N TYR A 178 40.27 4.46 -2.94
CA TYR A 178 38.80 4.67 -2.88
C TYR A 178 38.19 5.06 -4.21
N LEU A 179 37.05 4.41 -4.48
CA LEU A 179 35.96 4.91 -5.29
C LEU A 179 34.67 4.19 -4.87
N VAL A 180 33.60 4.92 -5.15
CA VAL A 180 32.23 4.45 -5.15
C VAL A 180 31.65 4.90 -6.48
N ALA A 181 31.13 3.96 -7.25
CA ALA A 181 30.40 4.21 -8.47
C ALA A 181 29.03 3.56 -8.31
N GLU A 182 28.00 4.38 -8.17
CA GLU A 182 26.61 3.91 -8.12
C GLU A 182 26.08 3.89 -9.55
N ASN A 183 25.78 2.69 -10.07
CA ASN A 183 24.80 2.56 -11.15
C ASN A 183 24.05 1.22 -11.00
N VAL A 184 22.73 1.32 -10.85
CA VAL A 184 21.81 0.18 -10.72
C VAL A 184 21.16 -0.05 -12.08
N TYR A 185 21.40 -1.19 -12.72
CA TYR A 185 20.57 -1.65 -13.85
C TYR A 185 20.14 -3.11 -13.76
N LYS A 186 18.97 -3.36 -14.34
CA LYS A 186 18.05 -4.49 -14.11
C LYS A 186 18.10 -5.43 -15.32
N GLN A 187 18.65 -6.64 -15.16
CA GLN A 187 18.29 -7.78 -16.02
C GLN A 187 18.23 -9.03 -15.13
N HIS A 188 17.00 -9.52 -14.90
CA HIS A 188 16.69 -10.90 -14.46
C HIS A 188 16.59 -11.20 -12.95
N GLY A 189 16.42 -10.20 -12.08
CA GLY A 189 15.94 -10.46 -10.71
C GLY A 189 16.93 -11.18 -9.80
N VAL A 190 18.21 -11.24 -10.17
CA VAL A 190 19.30 -11.72 -9.32
C VAL A 190 20.37 -10.63 -9.32
N TRP A 191 20.65 -10.07 -8.14
CA TRP A 191 21.81 -9.24 -7.90
C TRP A 191 23.00 -10.19 -7.75
N VAL A 192 23.85 -10.26 -8.78
CA VAL A 192 25.11 -11.02 -8.72
C VAL A 192 26.24 -10.03 -8.53
N ASP A 193 27.13 -10.39 -7.61
CA ASP A 193 28.28 -9.65 -7.11
C ASP A 193 29.25 -9.15 -8.20
N ASP A 194 30.07 -8.18 -7.78
CA ASP A 194 31.18 -7.52 -8.49
C ASP A 194 30.64 -6.59 -9.60
N TYR A 195 30.82 -5.26 -9.59
CA TYR A 195 32.07 -4.52 -9.68
C TYR A 195 31.90 -3.10 -9.10
N ILE A 196 32.72 -2.75 -8.11
CA ILE A 196 32.85 -1.37 -7.61
C ILE A 196 34.08 -0.78 -8.30
N ALA A 197 33.88 0.05 -9.32
CA ALA A 197 34.99 0.65 -10.05
C ALA A 197 35.69 1.74 -9.19
N VAL A 198 36.93 1.41 -8.84
CA VAL A 198 38.05 2.01 -8.09
C VAL A 198 38.99 3.11 -8.68
N GLN A 199 38.59 4.24 -9.25
CA GLN A 199 39.44 5.34 -9.78
C GLN A 199 40.42 5.93 -8.75
N LYS A 200 41.72 5.74 -8.97
CA LYS A 200 42.75 6.65 -8.43
C LYS A 200 42.46 8.07 -8.90
N LYS A 201 42.60 9.08 -8.03
CA LYS A 201 42.50 10.53 -8.37
C LYS A 201 43.30 10.90 -9.64
N SER A 202 44.39 10.18 -9.92
CA SER A 202 45.22 10.32 -11.12
C SER A 202 44.53 9.95 -12.45
N CYS A 203 43.40 9.25 -12.42
CA CYS A 203 42.75 8.66 -13.60
C CYS A 203 41.33 9.19 -13.85
N SER A 204 40.91 10.25 -13.12
CA SER A 204 39.60 10.90 -13.27
C SER A 204 39.33 11.43 -14.66
N ARG A 205 40.35 12.00 -15.28
CA ARG A 205 40.28 12.50 -16.65
C ARG A 205 39.94 11.40 -17.66
N GLU A 206 40.57 10.23 -17.54
CA GLU A 206 40.38 9.14 -18.50
C GLU A 206 39.03 8.44 -18.31
N PHE A 207 38.51 8.41 -17.10
CA PHE A 207 37.17 7.88 -16.83
C PHE A 207 36.08 8.79 -17.38
N ASN A 208 36.20 10.11 -17.18
CA ASN A 208 35.29 11.08 -17.77
C ASN A 208 35.33 11.05 -19.31
N ARG A 209 36.51 10.76 -19.89
CA ARG A 209 36.65 10.50 -21.33
C ARG A 209 35.90 9.24 -21.76
N LEU A 210 35.98 8.15 -21.00
CA LEU A 210 35.21 6.93 -21.29
C LEU A 210 33.71 7.20 -21.24
N LEU A 211 33.22 7.89 -20.21
CA LEU A 211 31.79 8.24 -20.09
C LEU A 211 31.31 9.10 -21.26
N ALA A 212 32.10 10.11 -21.65
CA ALA A 212 31.79 10.95 -22.80
C ALA A 212 31.80 10.16 -24.12
N ALA A 213 32.74 9.24 -24.30
CA ALA A 213 32.83 8.39 -25.48
C ALA A 213 31.67 7.40 -25.57
N ASN A 214 31.26 6.78 -24.45
CA ASN A 214 30.08 5.92 -24.38
C ASN A 214 28.79 6.70 -24.73
N ALA A 215 28.60 7.89 -24.14
CA ALA A 215 27.44 8.73 -24.43
C ALA A 215 27.40 9.20 -25.90
N ALA A 216 28.55 9.55 -26.48
CA ALA A 216 28.64 9.88 -27.89
C ALA A 216 28.33 8.66 -28.79
N SER A 217 28.79 7.47 -28.40
CA SER A 217 28.49 6.23 -29.13
C SER A 217 27.00 5.90 -29.10
N GLU A 218 26.33 6.07 -27.96
CA GLU A 218 24.87 5.87 -27.84
C GLU A 218 24.12 6.79 -28.81
N GLN A 219 24.46 8.08 -28.84
CA GLN A 219 23.84 9.06 -29.74
C GLN A 219 24.06 8.70 -31.22
N VAL A 220 25.26 8.25 -31.58
CA VAL A 220 25.58 7.86 -32.96
C VAL A 220 24.83 6.59 -33.37
N ILE A 221 24.68 5.62 -32.46
CA ILE A 221 23.91 4.38 -32.71
C ILE A 221 22.43 4.69 -32.84
N GLU A 222 21.88 5.55 -31.98
CA GLU A 222 20.49 6.00 -32.03
C GLU A 222 20.19 6.71 -33.37
N TYR A 223 21.04 7.66 -33.76
CA TYR A 223 20.94 8.35 -35.04
C TYR A 223 21.03 7.39 -36.24
N TRP A 224 21.92 6.39 -36.18
CA TRP A 224 22.01 5.36 -37.22
C TRP A 224 20.73 4.53 -37.31
N ASN A 225 20.16 4.11 -36.18
CA ASN A 225 18.91 3.36 -36.14
C ASN A 225 17.75 4.17 -36.75
N GLU A 226 17.59 5.42 -36.35
CA GLU A 226 16.57 6.32 -36.89
C GLU A 226 16.71 6.50 -38.40
N THR A 227 17.94 6.74 -38.87
CA THR A 227 18.22 6.92 -40.30
C THR A 227 18.00 5.63 -41.09
N SER A 228 18.41 4.48 -40.54
CA SER A 228 18.19 3.17 -41.14
C SER A 228 16.70 2.85 -41.26
N ASP A 229 15.91 3.15 -40.24
CA ASP A 229 14.47 2.92 -40.26
C ASP A 229 13.76 3.84 -41.27
N ALA A 230 14.18 5.11 -41.36
CA ALA A 230 13.68 6.03 -42.39
C ALA A 230 13.99 5.53 -43.81
N LEU A 231 15.22 5.04 -44.06
CA LEU A 231 15.62 4.49 -45.36
C LEU A 231 14.84 3.23 -45.72
N ARG A 232 14.59 2.35 -44.74
CA ARG A 232 13.74 1.17 -44.93
C ARG A 232 12.31 1.54 -45.31
N GLN A 233 11.74 2.56 -44.67
CA GLN A 233 10.39 3.05 -44.97
C GLN A 233 10.31 3.65 -46.38
N SER A 234 11.38 4.27 -46.89
CA SER A 234 11.45 4.78 -48.27
C SER A 234 11.84 3.73 -49.32
N GLY A 235 11.95 2.44 -48.95
CA GLY A 235 12.30 1.35 -49.87
C GLY A 235 13.76 1.31 -50.31
N THR A 236 14.63 2.08 -49.64
CA THR A 236 16.07 2.14 -49.90
C THR A 236 16.84 1.32 -48.88
N SER A 237 17.86 0.58 -49.31
CA SER A 237 18.70 -0.18 -48.38
C SER A 237 19.50 0.77 -47.47
N PRO A 238 19.46 0.60 -46.13
CA PRO A 238 20.32 1.33 -45.19
C PRO A 238 21.81 1.13 -45.45
N SER A 239 22.16 0.08 -46.19
CA SER A 239 23.54 -0.25 -46.57
C SER A 239 23.96 0.25 -47.94
N ALA A 240 23.10 1.01 -48.63
CA ALA A 240 23.43 1.63 -49.89
C ALA A 240 24.62 2.58 -49.72
N GLY A 241 25.67 2.40 -50.55
CA GLY A 241 26.92 3.16 -50.44
C GLY A 241 27.97 2.56 -49.50
N GLY A 242 27.79 1.33 -49.00
CA GLY A 242 28.81 0.61 -48.21
C GLY A 242 28.84 0.98 -46.72
N ARG A 243 27.83 1.72 -46.24
CA ARG A 243 27.65 2.04 -44.82
C ARG A 243 26.99 0.87 -44.08
N SER A 244 27.55 0.49 -42.95
CA SER A 244 27.09 -0.57 -42.04
C SER A 244 27.50 -0.15 -40.64
N PRO A 245 26.86 -0.65 -39.56
CA PRO A 245 27.34 -0.42 -38.20
C PRO A 245 28.83 -0.74 -38.00
N THR A 246 29.38 -1.63 -38.84
CA THR A 246 30.80 -2.02 -38.83
C THR A 246 31.70 -1.18 -39.74
N THR A 247 31.15 -0.42 -40.68
CA THR A 247 31.90 0.37 -41.68
C THR A 247 31.58 1.87 -41.64
N ASP A 248 30.62 2.28 -40.82
CA ASP A 248 30.26 3.68 -40.66
C ASP A 248 31.38 4.44 -39.94
N PRO A 249 31.91 5.53 -40.54
CA PRO A 249 33.06 6.24 -40.00
C PRO A 249 32.79 6.87 -38.63
N ASP A 250 31.56 7.27 -38.32
CA ASP A 250 31.22 7.90 -37.04
C ASP A 250 31.12 6.85 -35.93
N ILE A 251 30.54 5.67 -36.22
CA ILE A 251 30.53 4.53 -35.30
C ILE A 251 31.94 3.99 -35.07
N GLN A 252 32.77 3.90 -36.11
CA GLN A 252 34.17 3.48 -35.97
C GLN A 252 34.97 4.46 -35.11
N ARG A 253 34.72 5.76 -35.26
CA ARG A 253 35.38 6.80 -34.47
C ARG A 253 35.04 6.67 -32.99
N THR A 254 33.76 6.60 -32.62
CA THR A 254 33.34 6.45 -31.21
C THR A 254 33.83 5.12 -30.62
N SER A 255 33.82 4.03 -31.40
CA SER A 255 34.38 2.74 -30.98
C SER A 255 35.88 2.82 -30.67
N ASN A 256 36.65 3.53 -31.49
CA ASN A 256 38.07 3.75 -31.26
C ASN A 256 38.32 4.63 -30.03
N ASP A 257 37.50 5.67 -29.81
CA ASP A 257 37.59 6.54 -28.64
C ASP A 257 37.28 5.77 -27.33
N ILE A 258 36.28 4.90 -27.34
CA ILE A 258 35.97 3.99 -26.22
C ILE A 258 37.15 3.05 -25.95
N ARG A 259 37.69 2.42 -26.99
CA ARG A 259 38.82 1.49 -26.86
C ARG A 259 40.07 2.19 -26.31
N PHE A 260 40.35 3.39 -26.80
CA PHE A 260 41.43 4.23 -26.30
C PHE A 260 41.23 4.56 -24.82
N ALA A 261 40.06 5.07 -24.44
CA ALA A 261 39.76 5.42 -23.06
C ALA A 261 39.84 4.21 -22.11
N ARG A 262 39.37 3.03 -22.56
CA ARG A 262 39.53 1.77 -21.82
C ARG A 262 41.00 1.41 -21.62
N SER A 263 41.83 1.47 -22.66
CA SER A 263 43.27 1.17 -22.52
C SER A 263 43.99 2.08 -21.52
N GLN A 264 43.59 3.36 -21.45
CA GLN A 264 44.14 4.29 -20.47
C GLN A 264 43.73 3.94 -19.04
N LEU A 265 42.51 3.43 -18.85
CA LEU A 265 42.01 2.97 -17.56
C LEU A 265 42.65 1.63 -17.13
N GLU A 266 42.95 0.73 -18.06
CA GLU A 266 43.73 -0.50 -17.79
C GLU A 266 45.13 -0.15 -17.28
N ASN A 267 45.81 0.79 -17.94
CA ASN A 267 47.12 1.31 -17.51
C ASN A 267 47.06 1.98 -16.12
N CYS A 268 45.89 2.48 -15.73
CA CYS A 268 45.61 3.00 -14.41
C CYS A 268 45.37 1.93 -13.33
N GLY A 269 45.34 0.65 -13.71
CA GLY A 269 45.10 -0.50 -12.84
C GLY A 269 43.61 -0.78 -12.58
N ILE A 270 42.72 -0.30 -13.47
CA ILE A 270 41.28 -0.58 -13.40
C ILE A 270 41.01 -1.86 -14.19
N ALA A 271 40.43 -2.86 -13.53
CA ALA A 271 40.06 -4.13 -14.14
C ALA A 271 38.57 -4.15 -14.56
N HIS A 272 38.18 -5.14 -15.37
CA HIS A 272 36.78 -5.42 -15.76
C HIS A 272 36.04 -4.29 -16.50
N LEU A 273 36.76 -3.48 -17.27
CA LEU A 273 36.22 -2.35 -18.04
C LEU A 273 35.21 -2.73 -19.12
N ASN A 274 35.17 -4.00 -19.53
CA ASN A 274 34.21 -4.51 -20.50
C ASN A 274 32.77 -4.50 -19.97
N GLU A 275 32.61 -4.41 -18.66
CA GLU A 275 31.32 -4.45 -17.96
C GLU A 275 30.79 -3.05 -17.64
N ILE A 276 31.59 -2.00 -17.90
CA ILE A 276 31.18 -0.60 -17.76
C ILE A 276 30.45 -0.20 -19.04
N GLU A 277 29.16 -0.46 -19.05
CA GLU A 277 28.30 -0.10 -20.17
C GLU A 277 27.84 1.36 -20.05
N HIS A 278 27.29 1.84 -18.92
CA HIS A 278 26.59 3.16 -18.88
C HIS A 278 26.83 4.06 -17.63
N ARG A 279 26.53 5.36 -17.81
CA ARG A 279 26.66 6.54 -16.91
C ARG A 279 26.91 6.24 -15.43
N VAL A 280 28.12 6.50 -14.95
CA VAL A 280 28.45 6.46 -13.52
C VAL A 280 28.35 7.88 -12.92
N THR A 281 27.57 8.02 -11.85
CA THR A 281 27.54 9.27 -11.06
C THR A 281 28.73 9.27 -10.10
N VAL A 282 29.63 10.25 -10.23
CA VAL A 282 30.81 10.39 -9.36
C VAL A 282 30.46 11.35 -8.23
N GLN A 283 30.41 10.85 -6.99
CA GLN A 283 30.52 11.72 -5.81
C GLN A 283 31.99 12.05 -5.58
N THR A 284 32.30 13.34 -5.56
CA THR A 284 33.61 13.85 -5.17
C THR A 284 33.49 14.38 -3.74
N ASP A 285 34.08 13.66 -2.78
CA ASP A 285 34.27 14.22 -1.43
C ASP A 285 35.40 15.26 -1.49
N ASN A 286 35.09 16.46 -0.97
CA ASN A 286 36.05 17.56 -0.78
C ASN A 286 37.03 17.26 0.36
#